data_AF-A0A357WWV2-F1
#
_entry.id   AF-A0A357WWV2-F1
#
_cell.length_a   1.000
_cell.length_b   1.000
_cell.length_c   1.000
_cell.angle_alpha   90.00
_cell.angle_beta   90.00
_cell.angle_gamma   90.00
#
_symmetry.space_group_name_H-M   'P 1'
#
loop_
_entity.id
_entity.type
_entity.pdbx_description
1 polymer ?
#
loop_
_entity_poly.entity_id
_entity_poly.type
_entity_poly.pdbx_seq_one_letter_code
_entity_poly.pdbx_strand_id
1 'polypeptide(L)'
;MAGAGVSIESLVTRASQLPRISLEAPTRVIGANTVESMQSGAVFGVASMIDGMCDRIEAELGYDTTVIMTGGLGREIAPNCRCKIIYDDNLLLTGLHMIYKKNKK
;
A
#
# COMPACT_ATOMS: atom_id res chain seq x y z
N MET A 1 -5.51 -1.20 10.61
CA MET A 1 -4.32 -0.47 10.13
C MET A 1 -4.80 0.76 9.39
N ALA A 2 -4.26 1.94 9.70
CA ALA A 2 -4.65 3.17 8.99
C ALA A 2 -4.07 3.15 7.57
N GLY A 3 -4.84 3.63 6.58
CA GLY A 3 -4.33 3.78 5.22
C GLY A 3 -3.15 4.75 5.17
N ALA A 4 -2.22 4.55 4.23
CA ALA A 4 -0.96 5.30 4.18
C ALA A 4 -1.18 6.83 4.18
N GLY A 5 -2.14 7.32 3.39
CA GLY A 5 -2.50 8.76 3.37
C GLY A 5 -3.02 9.29 4.72
N VAL A 6 -3.83 8.50 5.44
CA VAL A 6 -4.33 8.88 6.78
C VAL A 6 -3.19 8.92 7.80
N SER A 7 -2.28 7.95 7.72
CA SER A 7 -1.11 7.90 8.61
C SER A 7 -0.21 9.12 8.45
N ILE A 8 0.08 9.54 7.20
CA ILE A 8 0.84 10.77 6.93
C ILE A 8 0.08 12.01 7.40
N GLU A 9 -1.21 12.12 7.08
CA GLU A 9 -2.00 13.30 7.47
C GLU A 9 -2.05 13.46 8.99
N SER A 10 -2.17 12.34 9.72
CA SER A 10 -2.12 12.35 11.18
C SER A 10 -0.77 12.81 11.71
N LEU A 11 0.33 12.39 11.06
CA LEU A 11 1.68 12.76 11.45
C LEU A 11 1.91 14.27 11.27
N VAL A 12 1.48 14.82 10.14
CA VAL A 12 1.57 16.26 9.82
C VAL A 12 0.68 17.10 10.73
N THR A 13 -0.56 16.66 10.97
CA THR A 13 -1.53 17.44 11.76
C THR A 13 -1.16 17.49 13.24
N ARG A 14 -0.43 16.50 13.75
CA ARG A 14 -0.07 16.39 15.18
C ARG A 14 1.35 16.83 15.52
N ALA A 15 2.16 17.23 14.54
CA ALA A 15 3.53 17.70 14.77
C ALA A 15 3.76 19.06 14.10
N SER A 16 4.24 20.04 14.87
CA SER A 16 4.31 21.45 14.44
C SER A 16 5.32 21.73 13.32
N GLN A 17 6.36 20.91 13.17
CA GLN A 17 7.45 21.15 12.22
C GLN A 17 7.45 20.18 11.02
N LEU A 18 6.50 19.25 10.96
CA LEU A 18 6.47 18.28 9.87
C LEU A 18 5.75 18.88 8.65
N PRO A 19 6.41 18.97 7.49
CA PRO A 19 5.80 19.52 6.29
C PRO A 19 4.75 18.54 5.72
N ARG A 20 3.77 19.08 4.99
CA ARG A 20 2.95 18.25 4.10
C ARG A 20 3.85 17.68 2.99
N ILE A 21 3.79 16.38 2.77
CA ILE A 21 4.58 15.67 1.76
C ILE A 21 3.67 14.93 0.78
N SER A 22 4.11 14.81 -0.48
CA SER A 22 3.52 13.85 -1.42
C SER A 22 4.01 12.43 -1.10
N LEU A 23 3.16 11.45 -1.35
CA LEU A 23 3.43 10.05 -1.08
C LEU A 23 4.16 9.45 -2.29
N GLU A 24 5.49 9.64 -2.29
CA GLU A 24 6.39 9.19 -3.34
C GLU A 24 7.49 8.31 -2.73
N ALA A 25 7.91 7.28 -3.45
CA ALA A 25 8.98 6.39 -3.00
C ALA A 25 10.34 7.13 -3.10
N PRO A 26 11.08 7.29 -1.98
CA PRO A 26 12.40 7.89 -2.04
C PRO A 26 13.42 6.91 -2.62
N THR A 27 14.51 7.44 -3.16
CA THR A 27 15.60 6.63 -3.77
C THR A 27 16.35 5.77 -2.76
N ARG A 28 16.28 6.12 -1.47
CA ARG A 28 16.97 5.43 -0.38
C ARG A 28 16.00 5.21 0.78
N VAL A 29 16.12 4.06 1.43
CA VAL A 29 15.33 3.74 2.63
C VAL A 29 15.74 4.59 3.83
N ILE A 30 17.04 4.91 3.98
CA ILE A 30 17.49 5.81 5.04
C ILE A 30 17.47 7.23 4.49
N GLY A 31 16.54 8.05 4.96
CA GLY A 31 16.40 9.45 4.54
C GLY A 31 17.51 10.33 5.12
N ALA A 32 17.97 11.31 4.34
CA ALA A 32 18.98 12.27 4.77
C ALA A 32 18.38 13.56 5.36
N ASN A 33 17.06 13.74 5.25
CA ASN A 33 16.30 14.85 5.80
C ASN A 33 14.90 14.41 6.24
N THR A 34 14.15 15.33 6.85
CA THR A 34 12.81 15.06 7.39
C THR A 34 11.83 14.56 6.33
N VAL A 35 11.82 15.16 5.14
CA VAL A 35 10.90 14.78 4.04
C VAL A 35 11.21 13.36 3.57
N GLU A 36 12.47 13.07 3.28
CA GLU A 36 12.90 11.73 2.85
C GLU A 36 12.61 10.67 3.92
N SER A 37 12.83 11.00 5.18
CA SER A 37 12.57 10.09 6.30
C SER A 37 11.07 9.78 6.44
N MET A 38 10.22 10.80 6.29
CA MET A 38 8.76 10.62 6.31
C MET A 38 8.27 9.82 5.11
N GLN A 39 8.75 10.12 3.90
CA GLN A 39 8.42 9.38 2.68
C GLN A 39 8.85 7.91 2.79
N SER A 40 10.07 7.67 3.29
CA SER A 40 10.58 6.32 3.50
C SER A 40 9.70 5.54 4.46
N GLY A 41 9.42 6.10 5.64
CA GLY A 41 8.56 5.45 6.62
C GLY A 41 7.15 5.16 6.09
N ALA A 42 6.58 6.08 5.31
CA ALA A 42 5.25 5.89 4.75
C ALA A 42 5.19 4.84 3.63
N VAL A 43 6.15 4.82 2.72
CA VAL A 43 6.15 3.91 1.57
C VAL A 43 6.71 2.55 1.98
N PHE A 44 7.96 2.50 2.46
CA PHE A 44 8.61 1.23 2.82
C PHE A 44 8.02 0.61 4.08
N GLY A 45 7.48 1.41 5.00
CA GLY A 45 6.77 0.88 6.17
C GLY A 45 5.51 0.12 5.77
N VAL A 46 4.70 0.67 4.85
CA VAL A 46 3.49 -0.01 4.35
C VAL A 46 3.85 -1.20 3.48
N ALA A 47 4.86 -1.09 2.61
CA ALA A 47 5.34 -2.23 1.81
C ALA A 47 5.84 -3.39 2.68
N SER A 48 6.66 -3.11 3.69
CA SER A 48 7.18 -4.13 4.63
C SER A 48 6.05 -4.79 5.42
N MET A 49 5.02 -4.03 5.74
CA MET A 49 3.84 -4.50 6.46
C MET A 49 2.96 -5.39 5.58
N ILE A 50 2.82 -5.08 4.30
CA ILE A 50 2.15 -5.94 3.31
C ILE A 50 2.93 -7.24 3.15
N ASP A 51 4.25 -7.17 2.89
CA ASP A 51 5.09 -8.35 2.76
C ASP A 51 4.99 -9.25 4.00
N GLY A 52 5.14 -8.67 5.19
CA GLY A 52 5.08 -9.43 6.44
C GLY A 52 3.72 -10.06 6.71
N MET A 53 2.64 -9.49 6.18
CA MET A 53 1.31 -10.10 6.24
C MET A 53 1.15 -11.23 5.22
N CYS A 54 1.64 -11.06 3.98
CA CYS A 54 1.70 -12.12 2.99
C CYS A 54 2.48 -13.34 3.51
N ASP A 55 3.69 -13.10 4.03
CA ASP A 55 4.56 -14.15 4.59
C ASP A 55 3.84 -14.94 5.71
N ARG A 56 3.10 -14.25 6.59
CA ARG A 56 2.33 -14.89 7.67
C ARG A 56 1.16 -15.72 7.15
N ILE A 57 0.43 -15.22 6.16
CA ILE A 57 -0.72 -15.90 5.57
C ILE A 57 -0.27 -17.15 4.83
N GLU A 58 0.78 -17.06 4.02
CA GLU A 58 1.33 -18.19 3.27
C GLU A 58 1.91 -19.26 4.20
N ALA A 59 2.57 -18.86 5.29
CA ALA A 59 3.05 -19.79 6.31
C ALA A 59 1.90 -20.56 7.00
N GLU A 60 0.76 -19.92 7.23
CA GLU A 60 -0.43 -20.57 7.81
C GLU A 60 -1.13 -21.50 6.82
N LEU A 61 -1.21 -21.11 5.54
CA LEU A 61 -1.84 -21.89 4.48
C LEU A 61 -0.98 -23.07 3.98
N GLY A 62 0.34 -22.95 4.07
CA GLY A 62 1.30 -23.94 3.59
C GLY A 62 1.51 -23.95 2.07
N TYR A 63 1.05 -22.91 1.36
CA TYR A 63 1.26 -22.75 -0.08
C TYR A 63 1.25 -21.27 -0.50
N ASP A 64 1.87 -20.98 -1.65
CA ASP A 64 1.99 -19.63 -2.20
C ASP A 64 0.64 -19.08 -2.68
N THR A 65 0.39 -17.81 -2.42
CA THR A 65 -0.88 -17.15 -2.76
C THR A 65 -0.74 -16.17 -3.92
N THR A 66 -1.85 -15.93 -4.62
CA THR A 66 -1.91 -14.81 -5.57
C THR A 66 -2.24 -13.52 -4.83
N VAL A 67 -1.28 -12.59 -4.80
CA VAL A 67 -1.45 -11.28 -4.16
C VAL A 67 -1.93 -10.26 -5.18
N ILE A 68 -3.07 -9.63 -4.89
CA ILE A 68 -3.67 -8.58 -5.72
C ILE A 68 -3.77 -7.29 -4.90
N MET A 69 -3.34 -6.17 -5.47
CA MET A 69 -3.45 -4.85 -4.89
C MET A 69 -4.34 -3.94 -5.75
N THR A 70 -5.15 -3.13 -5.09
CA THR A 70 -6.00 -2.11 -5.71
C THR A 70 -5.96 -0.82 -4.90
N GLY A 71 -6.65 0.21 -5.37
CA GLY A 71 -6.74 1.52 -4.72
C GLY A 71 -5.63 2.49 -5.14
N GLY A 72 -5.91 3.79 -4.96
CA GLY A 72 -5.12 4.86 -5.59
C GLY A 72 -3.64 4.88 -5.23
N LEU A 73 -3.27 4.51 -3.99
CA LEU A 73 -1.87 4.50 -3.53
C LEU A 73 -1.15 3.18 -3.85
N GLY A 74 -1.86 2.19 -4.40
CA GLY A 74 -1.26 0.89 -4.68
C GLY A 74 -0.22 0.95 -5.79
N ARG A 75 -0.33 1.91 -6.70
CA ARG A 75 0.63 2.11 -7.80
C ARG A 75 2.02 2.51 -7.29
N GLU A 76 2.07 3.31 -6.24
CA GLU A 76 3.31 3.78 -5.62
C GLU A 76 3.88 2.74 -4.64
N ILE A 77 3.02 1.97 -3.96
CA ILE A 77 3.45 1.02 -2.93
C ILE A 77 3.85 -0.34 -3.52
N ALA A 78 3.10 -0.86 -4.51
CA ALA A 78 3.35 -2.20 -5.06
C ALA A 78 4.79 -2.43 -5.56
N PRO A 79 5.45 -1.48 -6.27
CA PRO A 79 6.82 -1.66 -6.73
C PRO A 79 7.85 -1.78 -5.60
N ASN A 80 7.49 -1.38 -4.38
CA ASN A 80 8.36 -1.38 -3.21
C ASN A 80 8.15 -2.60 -2.31
N CYS A 81 7.22 -3.49 -2.65
CA CYS A 81 6.99 -4.75 -1.96
C CYS A 81 7.94 -5.83 -2.49
N ARG A 82 8.33 -6.78 -1.63
CA ARG A 82 9.13 -7.95 -2.03
C ARG A 82 8.25 -9.05 -2.62
N CYS A 83 7.01 -9.19 -2.14
CA CYS A 83 6.08 -10.16 -2.70
C CYS A 83 5.65 -9.75 -4.12
N LYS A 84 5.32 -10.74 -4.96
CA LYS A 84 4.85 -10.47 -6.32
C LYS A 84 3.39 -10.05 -6.30
N ILE A 85 3.13 -8.79 -6.63
CA ILE A 85 1.80 -8.19 -6.57
C ILE A 85 1.26 -7.93 -7.98
N ILE A 86 0.02 -8.33 -8.22
CA ILE A 86 -0.76 -7.92 -9.39
C ILE A 86 -1.53 -6.66 -9.00
N TYR A 87 -1.25 -5.54 -9.67
CA TYR A 87 -2.00 -4.30 -9.47
C TYR A 87 -3.21 -4.25 -10.41
N ASP A 88 -4.41 -4.07 -9.85
CA ASP A 88 -5.67 -3.93 -10.58
C ASP A 88 -6.49 -2.76 -9.99
N ASP A 89 -6.57 -1.64 -10.71
CA ASP A 89 -7.33 -0.46 -10.30
C ASP A 89 -8.85 -0.63 -10.41
N ASN A 90 -9.30 -1.60 -11.20
CA ASN A 90 -10.69 -1.85 -11.53
C ASN A 90 -11.26 -3.03 -10.75
N LEU A 91 -10.51 -3.62 -9.83
CA LEU A 91 -10.90 -4.84 -9.09
C LEU A 91 -12.34 -4.76 -8.54
N LEU A 92 -12.69 -3.64 -7.91
CA LEU A 92 -14.04 -3.41 -7.38
C LEU A 92 -15.10 -3.34 -8.49
N LEU A 93 -14.82 -2.58 -9.56
CA LEU A 93 -15.73 -2.39 -10.69
C LEU A 93 -15.95 -3.69 -11.46
N THR A 94 -14.89 -4.49 -11.65
CA THR A 94 -14.95 -5.84 -12.21
C THR A 94 -15.87 -6.72 -11.37
N GLY A 95 -15.73 -6.69 -10.04
CA GLY A 95 -16.63 -7.37 -9.11
C GLY A 95 -18.10 -6.96 -9.28
N LEU A 96 -18.38 -5.66 -9.27
CA LEU A 96 -19.74 -5.13 -9.45
C LEU A 96 -20.34 -5.51 -10.80
N HIS A 97 -19.55 -5.47 -11.88
CA HIS A 97 -19.98 -5.88 -13.21
C HIS A 97 -20.33 -7.37 -13.29
N MET A 98 -19.53 -8.23 -12.64
CA MET A 98 -19.83 -9.66 -12.53
C MET A 98 -21.14 -9.90 -11.78
N ILE A 99 -21.38 -9.19 -10.69
CA ILE A 99 -22.64 -9.28 -9.92
C ILE A 99 -23.82 -8.83 -10.80
N TYR A 100 -23.70 -7.71 -11.50
CA TYR A 100 -24.72 -7.22 -12.41
C TYR A 100 -25.07 -8.26 -13.49
N LYS A 101 -24.06 -8.81 -14.17
CA LYS A 101 -24.26 -9.84 -15.21
C LYS A 101 -24.95 -11.09 -14.68
N LYS A 102 -24.63 -11.53 -13.46
CA LYS A 102 -25.26 -12.70 -12.84
C LYS A 102 -26.74 -12.50 -12.51
N ASN A 103 -27.16 -11.26 -12.26
CA ASN A 103 -28.53 -10.93 -11.86
C ASN A 103 -29.38 -10.34 -12.99
N LYS A 104 -28.77 -10.10 -14.17
CA LYS A 104 -29.48 -9.64 -15.35
C LYS A 104 -30.30 -10.80 -15.92
N LYS A 105 -31.63 -10.69 -15.81
CA LYS A 105 -32.58 -11.56 -16.51
C LYS A 105 -32.48 -11.36 -18.02
#